data_AF-A0AA43BYM2-F1
#
_entry.id   AF-A0AA43BYM2-F1
#
_cell.length_a   1.000
_cell.length_b   1.000
_cell.length_c   1.000
_cell.angle_alpha   90.00
_cell.angle_beta   90.00
_cell.angle_gamma   90.00
#
_symmetry.space_group_name_H-M   'P 1'
#
loop_
_entity.id
_entity.type
_entity.pdbx_description
1 polymer ?
#
loop_
_entity_poly.entity_id
_entity_poly.type
_entity_poly.pdbx_seq_one_letter_code
_entity_poly.pdbx_strand_id
1 'polypeptide(L)'
;MPVMVILLVASLLPISTLGDASGQNSVDIREWLVPWEASGPRDPYVGPNGTVWFVGQRTDYVASLDPKTGEFERFELEPGTGPHNLIVDGQGLVWYAGNRNAHIGRLDPATGTISKYPMPDPAARDPHTLVFDPAGDIWFTVQGGNFVGKLEVTSGTVHLVAVPTPQSRPYGIKVDPSGRPWIVLFGTNKIATVDPRTMALREYALPRAEARPRRLELTADGAVWYVDYAAGFLGRMDPTSGEIREWPTPGGRASRPYGTALDHRGRIWFVESGLNPNQFVGFDPAREAFFGTTAIPSGGGTVRHMYFDPATRAIWFGTDTNYIGRVIVP
;
A
#
# COMPACT_ATOMS: atom_id res chain seq x y z
N MET A 1 28.95 12.57 77.99
CA MET A 1 27.78 12.58 77.09
C MET A 1 28.31 12.81 75.68
N PRO A 2 28.31 11.82 74.79
CA PRO A 2 28.93 11.95 73.47
C PRO A 2 27.95 12.54 72.46
N VAL A 3 28.41 13.51 71.68
CA VAL A 3 27.70 14.07 70.53
C VAL A 3 27.97 13.16 69.33
N MET A 4 26.91 12.56 68.80
CA MET A 4 26.93 11.67 67.64
C MET A 4 26.97 12.52 66.37
N VAL A 5 28.08 12.47 65.63
CA VAL A 5 28.20 13.05 64.28
C VAL A 5 27.78 11.97 63.28
N ILE A 6 26.67 12.21 62.57
CA ILE A 6 26.20 11.34 61.49
C ILE A 6 26.92 11.77 60.20
N LEU A 7 27.84 10.92 59.73
CA LEU A 7 28.35 10.99 58.35
C LEU A 7 27.33 10.33 57.41
N LEU A 8 26.75 11.11 56.50
CA LEU A 8 25.97 10.59 55.38
C LEU A 8 26.95 10.04 54.32
N VAL A 9 27.03 8.72 54.17
CA VAL A 9 27.71 8.10 53.03
C VAL A 9 26.67 7.92 51.93
N ALA A 10 26.74 8.74 50.88
CA ALA A 10 25.92 8.57 49.69
C ALA A 10 26.38 7.31 48.93
N SER A 11 25.58 6.25 48.98
CA SER A 11 25.78 5.06 48.15
C SER A 11 25.42 5.39 46.71
N LEU A 12 26.43 5.58 45.86
CA LEU A 12 26.27 5.58 44.41
C LEU A 12 25.91 4.16 43.98
N LEU A 13 24.63 3.93 43.67
CA LEU A 13 24.20 2.76 42.93
C LEU A 13 24.83 2.83 41.52
N PRO A 14 25.39 1.73 40.99
CA PRO A 14 25.83 1.74 39.60
C PRO A 14 24.60 1.98 38.72
N ILE A 15 24.67 3.02 37.90
CA ILE A 15 23.75 3.18 36.77
C ILE A 15 24.01 1.98 35.87
N SER A 16 23.13 0.98 35.96
CA SER A 16 23.02 -0.05 34.94
C SER A 16 22.64 0.68 33.66
N THR A 17 23.61 0.89 32.78
CA THR A 17 23.36 1.23 31.39
C THR A 17 22.42 0.15 30.88
N LEU A 18 21.16 0.51 30.64
CA LEU A 18 20.26 -0.30 29.82
C LEU A 18 21.02 -0.51 28.51
N GLY A 19 21.47 -1.74 28.32
CA GLY A 19 22.19 -2.15 27.13
C GLY A 19 21.35 -1.79 25.91
N ASP A 20 22.03 -1.28 24.89
CA ASP A 20 21.53 -1.19 23.53
C ASP A 20 20.82 -2.48 23.15
N ALA A 21 19.49 -2.45 23.16
CA ALA A 21 18.66 -3.42 22.45
C ALA A 21 18.25 -2.84 21.09
N SER A 22 19.18 -2.13 20.43
CA SER A 22 19.10 -1.81 19.00
C SER A 22 19.54 -3.01 18.16
N GLY A 23 18.94 -4.17 18.42
CA GLY A 23 18.88 -5.23 17.42
C GLY A 23 17.90 -4.78 16.34
N GLN A 24 18.31 -3.84 15.48
CA GLN A 24 17.52 -3.48 14.32
C GLN A 24 17.38 -4.74 13.47
N ASN A 25 16.18 -5.35 13.47
CA ASN A 25 15.85 -6.41 12.53
C ASN A 25 15.73 -5.77 11.14
N SER A 26 16.87 -5.42 10.56
CA SER A 26 16.94 -4.94 9.19
C SER A 26 16.61 -6.10 8.24
N VAL A 27 16.00 -5.75 7.12
CA VAL A 27 15.67 -6.70 6.06
C VAL A 27 16.61 -6.51 4.87
N ASP A 28 16.89 -7.57 4.13
CA ASP A 28 17.65 -7.45 2.89
C ASP A 28 16.74 -6.92 1.77
N ILE A 29 17.19 -5.87 1.10
CA ILE A 29 16.47 -5.23 -0.02
C ILE A 29 17.27 -5.43 -1.28
N ARG A 30 16.71 -6.23 -2.21
CA ARG A 30 17.25 -6.40 -3.56
C ARG A 30 16.51 -5.52 -4.54
N GLU A 31 17.23 -4.83 -5.42
CA GLU A 31 16.65 -3.94 -6.42
C GLU A 31 17.11 -4.30 -7.84
N TRP A 32 16.21 -4.11 -8.81
CA TRP A 32 16.46 -4.24 -10.23
C TRP A 32 16.20 -2.88 -10.89
N LEU A 33 17.23 -2.32 -11.53
CA LEU A 33 17.09 -1.10 -12.31
C LEU A 33 16.23 -1.40 -13.54
N VAL A 34 15.14 -0.66 -13.69
CA VAL A 34 14.29 -0.74 -14.87
C VAL A 34 15.05 -0.11 -16.04
N PRO A 35 15.18 -0.78 -17.20
CA PRO A 35 16.07 -0.35 -18.28
C PRO A 35 15.56 0.87 -19.05
N TRP A 36 14.29 1.25 -18.88
CA TRP A 36 13.69 2.42 -19.53
C TRP A 36 13.81 3.64 -18.64
N GLU A 37 14.41 4.72 -19.16
CA GLU A 37 14.67 5.93 -18.40
C GLU A 37 13.38 6.62 -17.95
N ALA A 38 13.43 7.14 -16.70
CA ALA A 38 12.40 7.98 -16.11
C ALA A 38 10.95 7.44 -16.21
N SER A 39 10.78 6.12 -16.26
CA SER A 39 9.46 5.52 -16.48
C SER A 39 8.54 5.61 -15.27
N GLY A 40 9.13 5.75 -14.08
CA GLY A 40 8.39 5.70 -12.81
C GLY A 40 7.71 4.36 -12.61
N PRO A 41 8.48 3.25 -12.51
CA PRO A 41 7.95 1.91 -12.36
C PRO A 41 7.20 1.79 -11.04
N ARG A 42 5.95 1.33 -11.10
CA ARG A 42 5.03 1.36 -9.97
C ARG A 42 4.23 0.09 -9.80
N ASP A 43 3.81 -0.07 -8.56
CA ASP A 43 2.76 -0.97 -8.10
C ASP A 43 2.91 -2.41 -8.62
N PRO A 44 4.02 -3.10 -8.28
CA PRO A 44 4.26 -4.43 -8.78
C PRO A 44 3.29 -5.47 -8.20
N TYR A 45 3.08 -6.55 -8.94
CA TYR A 45 2.25 -7.70 -8.57
C TYR A 45 2.89 -8.98 -9.12
N VAL A 46 2.86 -10.07 -8.37
CA VAL A 46 3.44 -11.36 -8.82
C VAL A 46 2.36 -12.20 -9.48
N GLY A 47 2.59 -12.60 -10.74
CA GLY A 47 1.73 -13.53 -11.47
C GLY A 47 1.92 -14.99 -11.03
N PRO A 48 1.04 -15.90 -11.47
CA PRO A 48 1.04 -17.31 -11.03
C PRO A 48 2.33 -18.08 -11.37
N ASN A 49 3.11 -17.61 -12.34
CA ASN A 49 4.39 -18.19 -12.75
C ASN A 49 5.60 -17.57 -12.02
N GLY A 50 5.39 -16.64 -11.09
CA GLY A 50 6.44 -15.92 -10.38
C GLY A 50 7.01 -14.70 -11.13
N THR A 51 6.49 -14.39 -12.32
CA THR A 51 6.82 -13.15 -13.04
C THR A 51 6.28 -11.95 -12.28
N VAL A 52 7.09 -10.91 -12.14
CA VAL A 52 6.71 -9.66 -11.46
C VAL A 52 6.24 -8.67 -12.50
N TRP A 53 4.97 -8.31 -12.47
CA TRP A 53 4.36 -7.33 -13.35
C TRP A 53 4.35 -5.95 -12.70
N PHE A 54 4.55 -4.89 -13.46
CA PHE A 54 4.47 -3.49 -13.00
C PHE A 54 4.07 -2.55 -14.14
N VAL A 55 3.74 -1.30 -13.81
CA VAL A 55 3.41 -0.26 -14.80
C VAL A 55 4.46 0.83 -14.84
N GLY A 56 4.65 1.45 -16.00
CA GLY A 56 5.40 2.71 -16.15
C GLY A 56 4.45 3.87 -16.35
N GLN A 57 4.12 4.60 -15.28
CA GLN A 57 3.10 5.66 -15.36
C GLN A 57 3.53 6.82 -16.27
N ARG A 58 4.83 7.17 -16.29
CA ARG A 58 5.30 8.35 -17.03
C ARG A 58 5.41 8.11 -18.53
N THR A 59 5.51 6.84 -18.93
CA THR A 59 5.81 6.42 -20.31
C THR A 59 4.84 5.36 -20.82
N ASP A 60 3.63 5.29 -20.25
CA ASP A 60 2.48 4.54 -20.76
C ASP A 60 2.73 3.07 -21.13
N TYR A 61 3.19 2.25 -20.19
CA TYR A 61 3.38 0.80 -20.43
C TYR A 61 2.95 -0.10 -19.27
N VAL A 62 2.71 -1.38 -19.59
CA VAL A 62 2.78 -2.52 -18.66
C VAL A 62 4.07 -3.28 -18.95
N ALA A 63 4.76 -3.76 -17.92
CA ALA A 63 5.99 -4.52 -18.09
C ALA A 63 6.07 -5.68 -17.10
N SER A 64 6.89 -6.66 -17.45
CA SER A 64 7.22 -7.81 -16.63
C SER A 64 8.71 -7.81 -16.28
N LEU A 65 9.03 -8.48 -15.18
CA LEU A 65 10.38 -8.80 -14.71
C LEU A 65 10.41 -10.28 -14.35
N ASP A 66 11.32 -11.05 -14.94
CA ASP A 66 11.71 -12.35 -14.41
C ASP A 66 12.75 -12.14 -13.30
N PRO A 67 12.41 -12.39 -12.02
CA PRO A 67 13.33 -12.12 -10.92
C PRO A 67 14.50 -13.12 -10.84
N LYS A 68 14.47 -14.22 -11.60
CA LYS A 68 15.56 -15.21 -11.69
C LYS A 68 16.62 -14.79 -12.69
N THR A 69 16.21 -14.34 -13.88
CA THR A 69 17.13 -13.93 -14.95
C THR A 69 17.46 -12.43 -14.91
N GLY A 70 16.55 -11.61 -14.36
CA GLY A 70 16.63 -10.16 -14.41
C GLY A 70 16.14 -9.55 -15.73
N GLU A 71 15.56 -10.36 -16.61
CA GLU A 71 15.03 -9.91 -17.90
C GLU A 71 13.71 -9.16 -17.74
N PHE A 72 13.51 -8.16 -18.60
CA PHE A 72 12.31 -7.34 -18.64
C PHE A 72 11.64 -7.44 -20.01
N GLU A 73 10.32 -7.49 -20.01
CA GLU A 73 9.49 -7.39 -21.22
C GLU A 73 8.50 -6.24 -21.07
N ARG A 74 8.20 -5.52 -22.15
CA ARG A 74 7.34 -4.34 -22.13
C ARG A 74 6.24 -4.43 -23.19
N PHE A 75 5.05 -4.02 -22.77
CA PHE A 75 3.85 -3.91 -23.58
C PHE A 75 3.43 -2.44 -23.60
N GLU A 76 3.45 -1.83 -24.77
CA GLU A 76 3.02 -0.44 -24.94
C GLU A 76 1.51 -0.30 -24.71
N LEU A 77 1.14 0.75 -23.99
CA LEU A 77 -0.24 1.19 -23.89
C LEU A 77 -0.47 2.39 -24.82
N GLU A 78 -1.73 2.76 -24.99
CA GLU A 78 -2.03 3.99 -25.72
C GLU A 78 -1.42 5.22 -25.03
N PRO A 79 -0.88 6.18 -25.80
CA PRO A 79 -0.35 7.42 -25.25
C PRO A 79 -1.37 8.13 -24.35
N GLY A 80 -0.90 8.63 -23.21
CA GLY A 80 -1.73 9.32 -22.24
C GLY A 80 -2.53 8.39 -21.33
N THR A 81 -2.27 7.06 -21.33
CA THR A 81 -2.92 6.13 -20.40
C THR A 81 -2.58 6.42 -18.94
N GLY A 82 -1.33 6.80 -18.67
CA GLY A 82 -0.79 7.07 -17.35
C GLY A 82 -1.05 5.97 -16.33
N PRO A 83 -0.77 4.69 -16.63
CA PRO A 83 -1.23 3.58 -15.81
C PRO A 83 -0.73 3.69 -14.35
N HIS A 84 -1.61 3.56 -13.36
CA HIS A 84 -1.23 3.75 -11.95
C HIS A 84 -0.93 2.45 -11.21
N ASN A 85 -1.84 1.48 -11.27
CA ASN A 85 -1.80 0.21 -10.54
C ASN A 85 -2.10 -0.94 -11.49
N LEU A 86 -1.61 -2.14 -11.16
CA LEU A 86 -2.03 -3.37 -11.80
C LEU A 86 -2.26 -4.50 -10.79
N ILE A 87 -3.01 -5.51 -11.21
CA ILE A 87 -3.19 -6.81 -10.56
C ILE A 87 -3.18 -7.92 -11.62
N VAL A 88 -2.84 -9.15 -11.23
CA VAL A 88 -2.75 -10.30 -12.14
C VAL A 88 -3.70 -11.38 -11.68
N ASP A 89 -4.56 -11.87 -12.58
CA ASP A 89 -5.51 -12.94 -12.23
C ASP A 89 -4.87 -14.33 -12.27
N GLY A 90 -5.63 -15.35 -11.85
CA GLY A 90 -5.17 -16.74 -11.84
C GLY A 90 -4.87 -17.34 -13.22
N GLN A 91 -5.31 -16.69 -14.31
CA GLN A 91 -4.99 -17.06 -15.69
C GLN A 91 -3.74 -16.34 -16.21
N GLY A 92 -3.16 -15.44 -15.42
CA GLY A 92 -2.01 -14.63 -15.81
C GLY A 92 -2.37 -13.40 -16.66
N LEU A 93 -3.66 -13.03 -16.78
CA LEU A 93 -4.03 -11.79 -17.44
C LEU A 93 -3.77 -10.62 -16.51
N VAL A 94 -3.28 -9.53 -17.08
CA VAL A 94 -2.82 -8.35 -16.34
C VAL A 94 -3.87 -7.25 -16.45
N TRP A 95 -4.46 -6.90 -15.31
CA TRP A 95 -5.46 -5.85 -15.21
C TRP A 95 -4.82 -4.57 -14.70
N TYR A 96 -5.06 -3.43 -15.35
CA TYR A 96 -4.45 -2.16 -14.99
C TYR A 96 -5.45 -1.00 -14.96
N ALA A 97 -5.16 0.01 -14.14
CA ALA A 97 -5.90 1.27 -14.14
C ALA A 97 -5.36 2.21 -15.21
N GLY A 98 -6.14 2.45 -16.27
CA GLY A 98 -5.94 3.52 -17.24
C GLY A 98 -6.29 4.87 -16.62
N ASN A 99 -5.41 5.34 -15.75
CA ASN A 99 -5.66 6.44 -14.82
C ASN A 99 -6.07 7.75 -15.53
N ARG A 100 -5.37 8.11 -16.61
CA ARG A 100 -5.56 9.40 -17.29
C ARG A 100 -6.59 9.33 -18.43
N ASN A 101 -6.91 8.14 -18.91
CA ASN A 101 -7.92 7.88 -19.96
C ASN A 101 -9.19 7.17 -19.46
N ALA A 102 -9.38 7.07 -18.13
CA ALA A 102 -10.61 6.65 -17.48
C ALA A 102 -11.14 5.28 -17.94
N HIS A 103 -10.29 4.25 -17.88
CA HIS A 103 -10.69 2.86 -18.10
C HIS A 103 -9.96 1.89 -17.17
N ILE A 104 -10.51 0.69 -17.01
CA ILE A 104 -9.75 -0.48 -16.57
C ILE A 104 -9.33 -1.24 -17.83
N GLY A 105 -8.06 -1.57 -17.97
CA GLY A 105 -7.54 -2.35 -19.09
C GLY A 105 -7.18 -3.77 -18.68
N ARG A 106 -7.28 -4.71 -19.61
CA ARG A 106 -6.85 -6.11 -19.46
C ARG A 106 -5.92 -6.48 -20.59
N LEU A 107 -4.67 -6.73 -20.26
CA LEU A 107 -3.65 -7.25 -21.16
C LEU A 107 -3.62 -8.78 -21.07
N ASP A 108 -3.63 -9.44 -22.23
CA ASP A 108 -3.21 -10.82 -22.39
C ASP A 108 -1.72 -10.86 -22.80
N PRO A 109 -0.80 -11.27 -21.90
CA PRO A 109 0.63 -11.33 -22.20
C PRO A 109 1.00 -12.25 -23.36
N ALA A 110 0.22 -13.31 -23.61
CA ALA A 110 0.55 -14.28 -24.65
C ALA A 110 0.35 -13.72 -26.06
N THR A 111 -0.60 -12.78 -26.21
CA THR A 111 -0.95 -12.19 -27.51
C THR A 111 -0.62 -10.71 -27.61
N GLY A 112 -0.36 -10.03 -26.48
CA GLY A 112 -0.26 -8.57 -26.39
C GLY A 112 -1.61 -7.85 -26.52
N THR A 113 -2.73 -8.59 -26.57
CA THR A 113 -4.06 -7.99 -26.80
C THR A 113 -4.53 -7.24 -25.56
N ILE A 114 -5.04 -6.02 -25.75
CA ILE A 114 -5.60 -5.20 -24.68
C ILE A 114 -7.11 -5.03 -24.89
N SER A 115 -7.90 -5.51 -23.92
CA SER A 115 -9.32 -5.18 -23.78
C SER A 115 -9.49 -3.98 -22.84
N LYS A 116 -10.48 -3.12 -23.07
CA LYS A 116 -10.73 -1.92 -22.24
C LYS A 116 -12.17 -1.83 -21.78
N TYR A 117 -12.32 -1.45 -20.53
CA TYR A 117 -13.60 -1.26 -19.84
C TYR A 117 -13.69 0.22 -19.43
N PRO A 118 -14.29 1.08 -20.27
CA PRO A 118 -14.35 2.51 -20.00
C PRO A 118 -15.23 2.80 -18.78
N MET A 119 -14.93 3.89 -18.07
CA MET A 119 -15.81 4.36 -17.00
C MET A 119 -17.15 4.82 -17.61
N PRO A 120 -18.30 4.40 -17.06
CA PRO A 120 -19.62 4.67 -17.65
C PRO A 120 -20.09 6.11 -17.39
N ASP A 121 -19.47 6.79 -16.43
CA ASP A 121 -19.73 8.19 -16.10
C ASP A 121 -18.48 9.05 -16.40
N PRO A 122 -18.56 10.09 -17.24
CA PRO A 122 -17.46 11.02 -17.49
C PRO A 122 -16.91 11.72 -16.23
N ALA A 123 -17.69 11.80 -15.16
CA ALA A 123 -17.24 12.32 -13.88
C ALA A 123 -16.26 11.36 -13.17
N ALA A 124 -16.31 10.06 -13.46
CA ALA A 124 -15.45 9.02 -12.89
C ALA A 124 -14.04 9.02 -13.50
N ARG A 125 -13.34 10.13 -13.29
CA ARG A 125 -11.97 10.38 -13.73
C ARG A 125 -10.98 9.74 -12.77
N ASP A 126 -9.80 9.35 -13.25
CA ASP A 126 -8.70 8.87 -12.40
C ASP A 126 -9.06 7.56 -11.64
N PRO A 127 -9.44 6.47 -12.36
CA PRO A 127 -9.48 5.12 -11.78
C PRO A 127 -8.06 4.74 -11.35
N HIS A 128 -7.90 4.23 -10.14
CA HIS A 128 -6.63 4.33 -9.43
C HIS A 128 -6.10 3.00 -8.93
N THR A 129 -6.53 2.50 -7.76
CA THR A 129 -6.02 1.23 -7.19
C THR A 129 -7.07 0.13 -7.33
N LEU A 130 -6.66 -1.03 -7.85
CA LEU A 130 -7.50 -2.20 -8.08
C LEU A 130 -7.24 -3.26 -7.00
N VAL A 131 -8.25 -4.07 -6.72
CA VAL A 131 -8.14 -5.28 -5.89
C VAL A 131 -9.22 -6.28 -6.30
N PHE A 132 -8.87 -7.57 -6.37
CA PHE A 132 -9.87 -8.62 -6.58
C PHE A 132 -10.74 -8.83 -5.34
N ASP A 133 -12.03 -9.08 -5.55
CA ASP A 133 -12.86 -9.73 -4.53
C ASP A 133 -12.78 -11.28 -4.64
N PRO A 134 -13.33 -12.03 -3.67
CA PRO A 134 -13.34 -13.49 -3.71
C PRO A 134 -14.09 -14.11 -4.90
N ALA A 135 -14.94 -13.35 -5.59
CA ALA A 135 -15.63 -13.82 -6.79
C ALA A 135 -14.78 -13.60 -8.07
N GLY A 136 -13.63 -12.95 -7.96
CA GLY A 136 -12.78 -12.59 -9.09
C GLY A 136 -13.19 -11.30 -9.80
N ASP A 137 -14.18 -10.58 -9.27
CA ASP A 137 -14.50 -9.23 -9.74
C ASP A 137 -13.48 -8.23 -9.19
N ILE A 138 -13.41 -7.05 -9.80
CA ILE A 138 -12.41 -6.04 -9.46
C ILE A 138 -13.07 -4.85 -8.79
N TRP A 139 -12.76 -4.62 -7.52
CA TRP A 139 -13.02 -3.33 -6.89
C TRP A 139 -11.88 -2.37 -7.17
N PHE A 140 -12.21 -1.09 -7.34
CA PHE A 140 -11.21 -0.06 -7.55
C PHE A 140 -11.63 1.30 -7.00
N THR A 141 -10.65 2.14 -6.74
CA THR A 141 -10.87 3.54 -6.37
C THR A 141 -10.88 4.44 -7.60
N VAL A 142 -11.67 5.51 -7.55
CA VAL A 142 -11.71 6.55 -8.59
C VAL A 142 -11.38 7.87 -7.92
N GLN A 143 -10.09 8.19 -7.88
CA GLN A 143 -9.55 9.23 -7.02
C GLN A 143 -10.06 10.62 -7.42
N GLY A 144 -9.84 11.03 -8.66
CA GLY A 144 -10.22 12.34 -9.17
C GLY A 144 -11.74 12.51 -9.36
N GLY A 145 -12.46 11.42 -9.59
CA GLY A 145 -13.91 11.40 -9.73
C GLY A 145 -14.70 11.32 -8.42
N ASN A 146 -14.06 10.95 -7.31
CA ASN A 146 -14.72 10.75 -6.02
C ASN A 146 -15.71 9.57 -5.98
N PHE A 147 -15.36 8.45 -6.63
CA PHE A 147 -16.15 7.21 -6.63
C PHE A 147 -15.34 6.02 -6.09
N VAL A 148 -16.08 4.98 -5.68
CA VAL A 148 -15.59 3.60 -5.59
C VAL A 148 -16.25 2.83 -6.73
N GLY A 149 -15.46 2.09 -7.50
CA GLY A 149 -15.94 1.31 -8.64
C GLY A 149 -15.88 -0.20 -8.38
N LYS A 150 -16.75 -0.95 -9.05
CA LYS A 150 -16.70 -2.40 -9.18
C LYS A 150 -16.82 -2.78 -10.65
N LEU A 151 -15.88 -3.56 -11.17
CA LEU A 151 -15.96 -4.19 -12.48
C LEU A 151 -16.33 -5.66 -12.31
N GLU A 152 -17.48 -6.03 -12.84
CA GLU A 152 -17.87 -7.42 -13.03
C GLU A 152 -17.08 -8.01 -14.19
N VAL A 153 -16.13 -8.91 -13.91
CA VAL A 153 -15.16 -9.37 -14.93
C VAL A 153 -15.84 -10.16 -16.05
N THR A 154 -16.86 -10.94 -15.72
CA THR A 154 -17.57 -11.78 -16.70
C THR A 154 -18.40 -10.94 -17.69
N SER A 155 -19.13 -9.95 -17.20
CA SER A 155 -20.02 -9.11 -18.02
C SER A 155 -19.29 -7.91 -18.64
N GLY A 156 -18.18 -7.48 -18.04
CA GLY A 156 -17.50 -6.23 -18.36
C GLY A 156 -18.22 -4.99 -17.82
N THR A 157 -19.25 -5.17 -16.98
CA THR A 157 -20.04 -4.05 -16.45
C THR A 157 -19.30 -3.34 -15.33
N VAL A 158 -19.21 -2.01 -15.43
CA VAL A 158 -18.66 -1.16 -14.38
C VAL A 158 -19.80 -0.52 -13.60
N HIS A 159 -19.80 -0.74 -12.29
CA HIS A 159 -20.67 -0.07 -11.32
C HIS A 159 -19.89 1.00 -10.57
N LEU A 160 -20.53 2.13 -10.26
CA LEU A 160 -19.93 3.25 -9.55
C LEU A 160 -20.76 3.63 -8.34
N VAL A 161 -20.08 3.88 -7.22
CA VAL A 161 -20.67 4.36 -5.97
C VAL A 161 -20.03 5.71 -5.64
N ALA A 162 -20.83 6.77 -5.65
CA ALA A 162 -20.37 8.10 -5.30
C ALA A 162 -20.02 8.16 -3.80
N VAL A 163 -18.87 8.75 -3.48
CA VAL A 163 -18.53 9.04 -2.08
C VAL A 163 -19.24 10.34 -1.67
N PRO A 164 -20.11 10.32 -0.63
CA PRO A 164 -20.93 11.48 -0.26
C PRO A 164 -20.11 12.69 0.16
N THR A 165 -19.00 12.47 0.88
CA THR A 165 -18.13 13.58 1.27
C THR A 165 -17.39 14.11 0.02
N PRO A 166 -17.53 15.41 -0.31
CA PRO A 166 -16.84 16.01 -1.45
C PRO A 166 -15.32 15.93 -1.31
N GLN A 167 -14.61 15.82 -2.44
CA GLN A 167 -13.14 15.83 -2.48
C GLN A 167 -12.48 14.77 -1.58
N SER A 168 -13.16 13.64 -1.35
CA SER A 168 -12.68 12.55 -0.50
C SER A 168 -11.46 11.83 -1.06
N ARG A 169 -11.27 11.87 -2.38
CA ARG A 169 -10.13 11.23 -3.09
C ARG A 169 -9.91 9.78 -2.63
N PRO A 170 -10.86 8.85 -2.88
CA PRO A 170 -10.67 7.43 -2.65
C PRO A 170 -9.31 6.95 -3.17
N TYR A 171 -8.51 6.27 -2.35
CA TYR A 171 -7.11 5.99 -2.67
C TYR A 171 -6.73 4.51 -2.54
N GLY A 172 -6.22 4.10 -1.36
CA GLY A 172 -5.97 2.70 -1.06
C GLY A 172 -7.29 1.95 -0.88
N ILE A 173 -7.33 0.71 -1.38
CA ILE A 173 -8.46 -0.19 -1.23
C ILE A 173 -7.96 -1.60 -0.92
N LYS A 174 -8.68 -2.30 -0.05
CA LYS A 174 -8.52 -3.73 0.24
C LYS A 174 -9.90 -4.35 0.36
N VAL A 175 -10.02 -5.65 0.08
CA VAL A 175 -11.28 -6.39 0.22
C VAL A 175 -11.11 -7.44 1.31
N ASP A 176 -12.07 -7.49 2.23
CA ASP A 176 -12.09 -8.53 3.27
C ASP A 176 -12.58 -9.88 2.70
N PRO A 177 -12.42 -11.00 3.43
CA PRO A 177 -12.86 -12.32 2.95
C PRO A 177 -14.36 -12.44 2.64
N SER A 178 -15.20 -11.50 3.11
CA SER A 178 -16.63 -11.46 2.78
C SER A 178 -16.93 -10.74 1.46
N GLY A 179 -15.90 -10.24 0.77
CA GLY A 179 -16.01 -9.47 -0.47
C GLY A 179 -16.31 -7.99 -0.26
N ARG A 180 -16.24 -7.50 0.99
CA ARG A 180 -16.53 -6.10 1.31
C ARG A 180 -15.25 -5.25 1.16
N PRO A 181 -15.27 -4.20 0.32
CA PRO A 181 -14.15 -3.30 0.19
C PRO A 181 -14.04 -2.32 1.37
N TRP A 182 -12.81 -2.01 1.74
CA TRP A 182 -12.40 -0.98 2.68
C TRP A 182 -11.49 0.00 1.97
N ILE A 183 -11.79 1.30 2.09
CA ILE A 183 -11.21 2.36 1.28
C ILE A 183 -10.75 3.49 2.19
N VAL A 184 -9.54 3.97 2.03
CA VAL A 184 -9.12 5.22 2.66
C VAL A 184 -9.49 6.42 1.79
N LEU A 185 -10.05 7.45 2.41
CA LEU A 185 -10.45 8.68 1.75
C LEU A 185 -9.36 9.73 1.93
N PHE A 186 -8.31 9.67 1.11
CA PHE A 186 -7.07 10.43 1.27
C PHE A 186 -7.25 11.96 1.31
N GLY A 187 -8.32 12.50 0.73
CA GLY A 187 -8.63 13.92 0.77
C GLY A 187 -9.20 14.39 2.12
N THR A 188 -9.64 13.46 2.97
CA THR A 188 -10.30 13.72 4.26
C THR A 188 -9.64 12.88 5.36
N ASN A 189 -10.20 12.91 6.57
CA ASN A 189 -9.80 12.07 7.70
C ASN A 189 -10.72 10.85 7.83
N LYS A 190 -11.14 10.22 6.72
CA LYS A 190 -12.15 9.16 6.75
C LYS A 190 -11.67 7.86 6.11
N ILE A 191 -12.30 6.77 6.54
CA ILE A 191 -12.29 5.46 5.90
C ILE A 191 -13.72 5.17 5.44
N ALA A 192 -13.90 4.50 4.31
CA ALA A 192 -15.19 4.07 3.81
C ALA A 192 -15.24 2.56 3.59
N THR A 193 -16.45 2.00 3.60
CA THR A 193 -16.74 0.65 3.12
C THR A 193 -17.99 0.68 2.26
N VAL A 194 -18.11 -0.28 1.34
CA VAL A 194 -19.30 -0.47 0.51
C VAL A 194 -19.88 -1.84 0.82
N ASP A 195 -21.19 -1.93 1.01
CA ASP A 195 -21.86 -3.23 1.07
C ASP A 195 -21.86 -3.89 -0.32
N PRO A 196 -21.25 -5.07 -0.49
CA PRO A 196 -21.09 -5.66 -1.83
C PRO A 196 -22.40 -6.16 -2.45
N ARG A 197 -23.50 -6.22 -1.68
CA ARG A 197 -24.82 -6.64 -2.19
C ARG A 197 -25.70 -5.45 -2.52
N THR A 198 -25.73 -4.45 -1.66
CA THR A 198 -26.62 -3.28 -1.83
C THR A 198 -25.93 -2.08 -2.46
N MET A 199 -24.60 -2.12 -2.60
CA MET A 199 -23.75 -1.01 -3.04
C MET A 199 -23.85 0.24 -2.16
N ALA A 200 -24.39 0.11 -0.94
CA ALA A 200 -24.48 1.20 0.02
C ALA A 200 -23.12 1.51 0.64
N LEU A 201 -22.70 2.76 0.58
CA LEU A 201 -21.44 3.24 1.17
C LEU A 201 -21.66 3.75 2.60
N ARG A 202 -20.73 3.41 3.50
CA ARG A 202 -20.63 3.96 4.85
C ARG A 202 -19.24 4.56 5.09
N GLU A 203 -19.19 5.72 5.73
CA GLU A 203 -17.95 6.39 6.14
C GLU A 203 -17.72 6.30 7.66
N TYR A 204 -16.46 6.26 8.06
CA TYR A 204 -15.96 6.30 9.43
C TYR A 204 -14.99 7.46 9.55
N ALA A 205 -15.22 8.36 10.51
CA ALA A 205 -14.31 9.47 10.78
C ALA A 205 -13.18 9.02 11.71
N LEU A 206 -11.95 9.38 11.35
CA LEU A 206 -10.78 9.24 12.21
C LEU A 206 -10.73 10.41 13.21
N PRO A 207 -10.19 10.20 14.42
CA PRO A 207 -10.28 11.18 15.52
C PRO A 207 -9.53 12.49 15.20
N ARG A 208 -8.43 12.40 14.45
CA ARG A 208 -7.61 13.55 14.06
C ARG A 208 -8.09 14.14 12.75
N ALA A 209 -8.56 15.39 12.76
CA ALA A 209 -9.11 16.07 11.58
C ALA A 209 -8.05 16.29 10.47
N GLU A 210 -6.78 16.41 10.87
CA GLU A 210 -5.65 16.57 9.98
C GLU A 210 -5.14 15.25 9.38
N ALA A 211 -5.63 14.09 9.86
CA ALA A 211 -5.21 12.80 9.33
C ALA A 211 -5.56 12.67 7.85
N ARG A 212 -4.63 12.11 7.06
CA ARG A 212 -4.80 11.84 5.62
C ARG A 212 -4.44 10.37 5.38
N PRO A 213 -5.35 9.42 5.66
CA PRO A 213 -5.08 8.00 5.49
C PRO A 213 -4.84 7.71 4.00
N ARG A 214 -3.72 7.06 3.67
CA ARG A 214 -3.27 6.93 2.27
C ARG A 214 -3.28 5.51 1.73
N ARG A 215 -2.87 4.53 2.53
CA ARG A 215 -2.99 3.10 2.24
C ARG A 215 -3.48 2.37 3.49
N LEU A 216 -3.96 1.14 3.29
CA LEU A 216 -4.50 0.30 4.35
C LEU A 216 -4.18 -1.17 4.15
N GLU A 217 -4.24 -1.92 5.24
CA GLU A 217 -4.24 -3.38 5.29
C GLU A 217 -5.39 -3.88 6.18
N LEU A 218 -5.80 -5.13 5.97
CA LEU A 218 -6.84 -5.79 6.75
C LEU A 218 -6.23 -7.00 7.47
N THR A 219 -6.25 -7.00 8.79
CA THR A 219 -5.77 -8.15 9.58
C THR A 219 -6.86 -9.20 9.75
N ALA A 220 -6.48 -10.44 10.08
CA ALA A 220 -7.39 -11.58 10.18
C ALA A 220 -8.48 -11.42 11.26
N ASP A 221 -8.27 -10.55 12.24
CA ASP A 221 -9.26 -10.15 13.24
C ASP A 221 -10.29 -9.14 12.70
N GLY A 222 -10.21 -8.77 11.43
CA GLY A 222 -11.10 -7.80 10.78
C GLY A 222 -10.73 -6.34 11.02
N ALA A 223 -9.62 -6.05 11.71
CA ALA A 223 -9.21 -4.67 11.93
C ALA A 223 -8.65 -4.03 10.65
N VAL A 224 -8.96 -2.73 10.50
CA VAL A 224 -8.50 -1.91 9.39
C VAL A 224 -7.29 -1.11 9.85
N TRP A 225 -6.13 -1.43 9.31
CA TRP A 225 -4.90 -0.69 9.58
C TRP A 225 -4.64 0.32 8.49
N TYR A 226 -4.24 1.54 8.82
CA TYR A 226 -3.98 2.60 7.85
C TYR A 226 -2.72 3.37 8.20
N VAL A 227 -2.10 3.96 7.18
CA VAL A 227 -1.02 4.93 7.37
C VAL A 227 -1.50 6.35 7.11
N ASP A 228 -1.23 7.26 8.05
CA ASP A 228 -1.53 8.68 7.94
C ASP A 228 -0.36 9.44 7.32
N TYR A 229 -0.55 9.86 6.07
CA TYR A 229 0.44 10.62 5.31
C TYR A 229 0.81 11.97 5.93
N ALA A 230 -0.15 12.65 6.57
CA ALA A 230 0.02 14.05 6.95
C ALA A 230 0.78 14.22 8.27
N ALA A 231 0.52 13.34 9.23
CA ALA A 231 1.10 13.44 10.56
C ALA A 231 2.05 12.30 10.93
N GLY A 232 2.16 11.25 10.11
CA GLY A 232 3.10 10.15 10.34
C GLY A 232 2.67 9.21 11.44
N PHE A 233 1.49 8.62 11.29
CA PHE A 233 0.96 7.62 12.21
C PHE A 233 0.64 6.32 11.46
N LEU A 234 0.81 5.20 12.15
CA LEU A 234 0.12 3.96 11.84
C LEU A 234 -1.12 3.92 12.73
N GLY A 235 -2.30 3.74 12.15
CA GLY A 235 -3.56 3.63 12.87
C GLY A 235 -4.20 2.26 12.69
N ARG A 236 -4.96 1.84 13.69
CA ARG A 236 -5.84 0.65 13.68
C ARG A 236 -7.24 1.11 14.02
N MET A 237 -8.21 0.74 13.18
CA MET A 237 -9.63 0.93 13.41
C MET A 237 -10.31 -0.44 13.51
N ASP A 238 -11.06 -0.67 14.59
CA ASP A 238 -12.02 -1.76 14.66
C ASP A 238 -13.34 -1.31 14.01
N PRO A 239 -13.76 -1.92 12.88
CA PRO A 239 -14.97 -1.49 12.18
C PRO A 239 -16.27 -1.81 12.93
N THR A 240 -16.24 -2.71 13.91
CA THR A 240 -17.42 -3.11 14.68
C THR A 240 -17.71 -2.11 15.80
N SER A 241 -16.68 -1.80 16.59
CA SER A 241 -16.80 -0.87 17.73
C SER A 241 -16.57 0.59 17.35
N GLY A 242 -15.82 0.85 16.27
CA GLY A 242 -15.31 2.16 15.92
C GLY A 242 -14.10 2.60 16.76
N GLU A 243 -13.54 1.72 17.61
CA GLU A 243 -12.34 2.02 18.38
C GLU A 243 -11.16 2.28 17.43
N ILE A 244 -10.42 3.36 17.71
CA ILE A 244 -9.23 3.74 16.95
C ILE A 244 -8.04 3.87 17.90
N ARG A 245 -6.92 3.27 17.51
CA ARG A 245 -5.61 3.43 18.16
C ARG A 245 -4.58 3.84 17.13
N GLU A 246 -3.64 4.68 17.53
CA GLU A 246 -2.62 5.21 16.63
C GLU A 246 -1.25 5.24 17.30
N TRP A 247 -0.22 4.94 16.52
CA TRP A 247 1.18 4.94 16.93
C TRP A 247 1.96 5.90 16.03
N PRO A 248 2.74 6.84 16.59
CA PRO A 248 3.62 7.67 15.78
C PRO A 248 4.65 6.77 15.11
N THR A 249 4.85 6.93 13.80
CA THR A 249 5.86 6.15 13.07
C THR A 249 7.26 6.63 13.46
N PRO A 250 8.33 5.82 13.25
CA PRO A 250 9.70 6.18 13.61
C PRO A 250 10.17 7.53 13.03
N GLY A 251 9.80 7.85 11.78
CA GLY A 251 10.10 9.13 11.14
C GLY A 251 9.21 10.30 11.57
N GLY A 252 8.24 10.06 12.47
CA GLY A 252 7.31 11.06 12.98
C GLY A 252 6.60 11.83 11.86
N ARG A 253 6.36 13.12 12.03
CA ARG A 253 5.65 13.96 11.05
C ARG A 253 6.34 14.06 9.69
N ALA A 254 7.66 13.83 9.62
CA ALA A 254 8.41 13.86 8.37
C ALA A 254 8.28 12.57 7.55
N SER A 255 7.78 11.47 8.15
CA SER A 255 7.77 10.14 7.55
C SER A 255 6.97 10.04 6.25
N ARG A 256 5.84 10.75 6.13
CA ARG A 256 4.92 10.68 4.98
C ARG A 256 4.70 9.23 4.51
N PRO A 257 4.20 8.35 5.39
CA PRO A 257 4.10 6.92 5.10
C PRO A 257 3.17 6.69 3.92
N TYR A 258 3.48 5.66 3.12
CA TYR A 258 2.81 5.46 1.85
C TYR A 258 2.49 4.01 1.55
N GLY A 259 3.30 3.28 0.78
CA GLY A 259 3.04 1.88 0.47
C GLY A 259 2.92 1.05 1.76
N THR A 260 1.99 0.09 1.77
CA THR A 260 1.78 -0.87 2.86
C THR A 260 1.69 -2.28 2.31
N ALA A 261 2.06 -3.27 3.11
CA ALA A 261 1.80 -4.68 2.86
C ALA A 261 1.63 -5.44 4.18
N LEU A 262 0.75 -6.44 4.19
CA LEU A 262 0.59 -7.39 5.30
C LEU A 262 1.29 -8.70 4.95
N ASP A 263 2.15 -9.21 5.83
CA ASP A 263 2.82 -10.48 5.60
C ASP A 263 2.07 -11.71 6.14
N HIS A 264 2.60 -12.89 5.84
CA HIS A 264 2.07 -14.19 6.27
C HIS A 264 1.93 -14.39 7.78
N ARG A 265 2.53 -13.53 8.62
CA ARG A 265 2.42 -13.57 10.09
C ARG A 265 1.47 -12.50 10.62
N GLY A 266 0.82 -11.74 9.74
CA GLY A 266 -0.02 -10.61 10.12
C GLY A 266 0.77 -9.38 10.56
N ARG A 267 2.07 -9.28 10.22
CA ARG A 267 2.86 -8.07 10.49
C ARG A 267 2.67 -7.08 9.35
N ILE A 268 2.68 -5.80 9.72
CA ILE A 268 2.47 -4.70 8.80
C ILE A 268 3.82 -4.12 8.42
N TRP A 269 4.03 -4.01 7.12
CA TRP A 269 5.19 -3.36 6.53
C TRP A 269 4.74 -2.12 5.78
N PHE A 270 5.48 -1.02 5.92
CA PHE A 270 5.19 0.20 5.18
C PHE A 270 6.46 0.98 4.88
N VAL A 271 6.38 1.94 3.95
CA VAL A 271 7.52 2.81 3.62
C VAL A 271 7.24 4.26 4.02
N GLU A 272 8.14 4.84 4.80
CA GLU A 272 8.23 6.26 5.08
C GLU A 272 8.89 6.97 3.89
N SER A 273 8.07 7.51 2.98
CA SER A 273 8.54 8.12 1.72
C SER A 273 8.90 9.61 1.83
N GLY A 274 8.80 10.20 3.03
CA GLY A 274 9.19 11.58 3.28
C GLY A 274 10.65 11.74 3.72
N LEU A 275 11.33 10.64 4.00
CA LEU A 275 12.73 10.59 4.39
C LEU A 275 13.60 10.23 3.18
N ASN A 276 14.87 10.65 3.18
CA ASN A 276 15.84 10.30 2.15
C ASN A 276 17.14 9.78 2.80
N PRO A 277 17.50 8.50 2.63
CA PRO A 277 16.76 7.46 1.89
C PRO A 277 15.41 7.13 2.56
N ASN A 278 14.42 6.70 1.76
CA ASN A 278 13.15 6.18 2.25
C ASN A 278 13.40 5.03 3.25
N GLN A 279 12.57 4.94 4.30
CA GLN A 279 12.70 3.89 5.33
C GLN A 279 11.60 2.84 5.17
N PHE A 280 12.00 1.58 5.06
CA PHE A 280 11.13 0.40 5.08
C PHE A 280 10.93 -0.04 6.54
N VAL A 281 9.71 -0.01 7.04
CA VAL A 281 9.38 -0.13 8.47
C VAL A 281 8.48 -1.34 8.71
N GLY A 282 8.82 -2.13 9.73
CA GLY A 282 8.02 -3.26 10.20
C GLY A 282 7.34 -2.96 11.54
N PHE A 283 6.05 -3.30 11.64
CA PHE A 283 5.23 -3.23 12.84
C PHE A 283 4.57 -4.57 13.13
N ASP A 284 4.61 -5.01 14.38
CA ASP A 284 4.00 -6.26 14.85
C ASP A 284 2.72 -5.95 15.64
N PRO A 285 1.53 -6.19 15.06
CA PRO A 285 0.25 -5.98 15.75
C PRO A 285 0.08 -6.74 17.06
N ALA A 286 0.70 -7.93 17.20
CA ALA A 286 0.57 -8.72 18.43
C ALA A 286 1.37 -8.11 19.59
N ARG A 287 2.42 -7.35 19.29
CA ARG A 287 3.27 -6.65 20.27
C ARG A 287 2.98 -5.16 20.37
N GLU A 288 2.13 -4.64 19.49
CA GLU A 288 1.87 -3.20 19.31
C GLU A 288 3.17 -2.38 19.18
N ALA A 289 4.18 -2.92 18.49
CA ALA A 289 5.52 -2.36 18.45
C ALA A 289 6.15 -2.38 17.04
N PHE A 290 6.88 -1.32 16.72
CA PHE A 290 7.81 -1.31 15.59
C PHE A 290 9.03 -2.18 15.91
N PHE A 291 9.50 -2.96 14.94
CA PHE A 291 10.58 -3.93 15.19
C PHE A 291 11.75 -3.84 14.19
N GLY A 292 11.67 -2.97 13.17
CA GLY A 292 12.74 -2.80 12.20
C GLY A 292 12.52 -1.62 11.27
N THR A 293 13.61 -0.94 10.93
CA THR A 293 13.70 0.12 9.92
C THR A 293 14.87 -0.21 9.01
N THR A 294 14.69 -0.14 7.70
CA THR A 294 15.75 -0.40 6.71
C THR A 294 15.72 0.66 5.62
N ALA A 295 16.86 1.31 5.40
CA ALA A 295 17.00 2.27 4.31
C ALA A 295 16.90 1.56 2.95
N ILE A 296 16.11 2.10 2.02
CA ILE A 296 16.07 1.60 0.64
C ILE A 296 17.37 2.01 -0.07
N PRO A 297 18.16 1.07 -0.65
CA PRO A 297 19.50 1.36 -1.17
C PRO A 297 19.52 2.44 -2.27
N SER A 298 18.58 2.39 -3.22
CA SER A 298 18.40 3.41 -4.26
C SER A 298 17.89 4.76 -3.75
N GLY A 299 17.61 4.89 -2.45
CA GLY A 299 16.90 6.01 -1.86
C GLY A 299 15.38 5.90 -1.98
N GLY A 300 14.86 5.13 -2.95
CA GLY A 300 13.43 4.82 -3.14
C GLY A 300 12.58 5.96 -3.71
N GLY A 301 12.86 7.22 -3.36
CA GLY A 301 12.10 8.41 -3.76
C GLY A 301 10.66 8.38 -3.25
N THR A 302 9.78 7.63 -3.91
CA THR A 302 8.43 7.35 -3.41
C THR A 302 8.05 5.90 -3.71
N VAL A 303 7.69 5.17 -2.66
CA VAL A 303 7.13 3.81 -2.77
C VAL A 303 5.62 3.90 -2.55
N ARG A 304 4.84 3.78 -3.64
CA ARG A 304 3.39 4.07 -3.63
C ARG A 304 2.53 2.89 -3.22
N HIS A 305 2.96 1.69 -3.57
CA HIS A 305 2.25 0.45 -3.33
C HIS A 305 3.28 -0.65 -3.10
N MET A 306 2.88 -1.62 -2.29
CA MET A 306 3.68 -2.80 -1.99
C MET A 306 2.76 -4.02 -2.15
N TYR A 307 3.30 -5.11 -2.66
CA TYR A 307 2.57 -6.35 -2.82
C TYR A 307 3.31 -7.47 -2.08
N PHE A 308 2.60 -8.18 -1.22
CA PHE A 308 3.13 -9.38 -0.57
C PHE A 308 2.79 -10.61 -1.40
N ASP A 309 3.81 -11.31 -1.88
CA ASP A 309 3.71 -12.63 -2.48
C ASP A 309 3.82 -13.70 -1.39
N PRO A 310 2.74 -14.44 -1.07
CA PRO A 310 2.77 -15.48 -0.06
C PRO A 310 3.64 -16.68 -0.48
N ALA A 311 3.82 -16.96 -1.77
CA ALA A 311 4.57 -18.13 -2.24
C ALA A 311 6.06 -18.01 -1.92
N THR A 312 6.63 -16.82 -2.11
CA THR A 312 8.05 -16.56 -1.84
C THR A 312 8.29 -15.84 -0.51
N ARG A 313 7.23 -15.46 0.21
CA ARG A 313 7.28 -14.58 1.39
C ARG A 313 8.03 -13.28 1.08
N ALA A 314 7.78 -12.73 -0.10
CA ALA A 314 8.44 -11.53 -0.58
C ALA A 314 7.47 -10.35 -0.64
N ILE A 315 7.94 -9.18 -0.24
CA ILE A 315 7.27 -7.92 -0.52
C ILE A 315 7.94 -7.26 -1.71
N TRP A 316 7.17 -6.98 -2.75
CA TRP A 316 7.58 -6.30 -3.97
C TRP A 316 7.09 -4.87 -3.97
N PHE A 317 7.92 -3.96 -4.48
CA PHE A 317 7.57 -2.53 -4.55
C PHE A 317 8.27 -1.82 -5.70
N GLY A 318 7.66 -0.76 -6.22
CA GLY A 318 8.26 0.13 -7.23
C GLY A 318 8.74 1.43 -6.60
N THR A 319 9.76 2.05 -7.19
CA THR A 319 10.40 3.27 -6.69
C THR A 319 10.39 4.37 -7.77
N ASP A 320 10.30 5.63 -7.35
CA ASP A 320 10.46 6.76 -8.29
C ASP A 320 11.91 6.96 -8.75
N THR A 321 12.85 6.26 -8.12
CA THR A 321 14.27 6.18 -8.51
C THR A 321 14.54 5.14 -9.60
N ASN A 322 13.48 4.62 -10.25
CA ASN A 322 13.53 3.72 -11.41
C ASN A 322 13.88 2.25 -11.10
N TYR A 323 13.60 1.78 -9.90
CA TYR A 323 13.83 0.39 -9.49
C TYR A 323 12.54 -0.36 -9.14
N ILE A 324 12.54 -1.66 -9.41
CA ILE A 324 11.67 -2.63 -8.72
C ILE A 324 12.48 -3.22 -7.56
N GLY A 325 11.94 -3.15 -6.36
CA GLY A 325 12.56 -3.68 -5.14
C GLY A 325 11.84 -4.91 -4.61
N ARG A 326 12.59 -5.76 -3.89
CA ARG A 326 12.09 -6.94 -3.20
C ARG A 326 12.69 -7.03 -1.80
N VAL A 327 11.84 -7.37 -0.83
CA VAL A 327 12.21 -7.77 0.52
C VAL A 327 11.73 -9.19 0.79
N ILE A 328 12.59 -10.09 1.27
CA ILE A 328 12.13 -11.37 1.84
C ILE A 328 11.84 -11.13 3.31
N VAL A 329 10.60 -11.36 3.76
CA VAL A 329 10.23 -11.13 5.16
C VAL A 329 10.41 -12.40 6.01
N PRO A 330 10.87 -12.26 7.27
CA PRO A 330 11.31 -13.39 8.09
C PRO A 330 10.19 -14.32 8.58
#